data_AF-A0A101SDP4-F1
#
_entry.id   AF-A0A101SDP4-F1
#
_cell.length_a   1.000
_cell.length_b   1.000
_cell.length_c   1.000
_cell.angle_alpha   90.00
_cell.angle_beta   90.00
_cell.angle_gamma   90.00
#
_symmetry.space_group_name_H-M   'P 1'
#
loop_
_entity.id
_entity.type
_entity.pdbx_description
1 polymer ?
#
loop_
_entity_poly.entity_id
_entity_poly.type
_entity_poly.pdbx_seq_one_letter_code
_entity_poly.pdbx_strand_id
1 'polypeptide(L)'
;MTSGGASVAYSKGRKGQTLIIAVRCQGEGKIKVAVRPLQVSFSQPCVADESSTNYNEVDLTGADRGGVASVEAPSGVRWSMTIGHGAPMRAESPEGG
;
A
#
# COMPACT_ATOMS: atom_id res chain seq x y z
N MET A 1 -5.70 -13.08 7.35
CA MET A 1 -4.93 -11.94 7.88
C MET A 1 -3.62 -12.46 8.44
N THR A 2 -2.53 -11.76 8.18
CA THR A 2 -1.18 -12.02 8.67
C THR A 2 -0.99 -11.33 10.02
N SER A 3 -0.19 -11.89 10.94
CA SER A 3 0.16 -11.25 12.21
C SER A 3 1.64 -10.89 12.23
N GLY A 4 2.01 -9.76 12.83
CA GLY A 4 3.40 -9.29 12.82
C GLY A 4 3.91 -8.92 11.42
N GLY A 5 5.23 -8.82 11.24
CA GLY A 5 5.82 -8.44 9.96
C GLY A 5 5.83 -9.56 8.91
N ALA A 6 5.61 -9.22 7.64
CA ALA A 6 5.78 -10.13 6.51
C ALA A 6 6.01 -9.36 5.19
N SER A 7 6.17 -10.07 4.08
CA SER A 7 6.32 -9.45 2.75
C SER A 7 5.34 -10.02 1.73
N VAL A 8 4.89 -9.18 0.80
CA VAL A 8 3.97 -9.51 -0.29
C VAL A 8 4.64 -9.13 -1.61
N ALA A 9 4.83 -10.11 -2.49
CA ALA A 9 5.32 -9.86 -3.84
C ALA A 9 4.19 -9.29 -4.72
N TYR A 10 4.54 -8.41 -5.65
CA TYR A 10 3.62 -7.91 -6.65
C TYR A 10 4.22 -8.00 -8.06
N SER A 11 3.37 -8.30 -9.04
CA SER A 11 3.75 -8.37 -10.45
C SER A 11 3.96 -6.98 -11.04
N LYS A 12 4.65 -6.89 -12.17
CA LYS A 12 4.71 -5.64 -12.93
C LYS A 12 3.33 -5.20 -13.43
N GLY A 13 3.09 -3.89 -13.47
CA GLY A 13 2.03 -3.25 -14.23
C GLY A 13 2.43 -2.94 -15.67
N ARG A 14 1.56 -2.26 -16.40
CA ARG A 14 1.86 -1.66 -17.70
C ARG A 14 2.39 -0.23 -17.49
N LYS A 15 3.18 0.26 -18.45
CA LYS A 15 3.65 1.65 -18.46
C LYS A 15 2.45 2.61 -18.37
N GLY A 16 2.49 3.54 -17.42
CA GLY A 16 1.42 4.50 -17.16
C GLY A 16 0.28 3.97 -16.28
N GLN A 17 0.35 2.76 -15.74
CA GLN A 17 -0.56 2.32 -14.68
C GLN A 17 -0.06 2.76 -13.31
N THR A 18 -1.01 3.06 -12.42
CA THR A 18 -0.77 3.39 -11.02
C THR A 18 -0.76 2.11 -10.18
N LEU A 19 0.15 2.00 -9.20
CA LEU A 19 0.15 0.90 -8.23
C LEU A 19 -0.83 1.23 -7.09
N ILE A 20 -1.78 0.33 -6.85
CA ILE A 20 -2.80 0.49 -5.81
C ILE A 20 -2.48 -0.48 -4.67
N ILE A 21 -2.34 0.04 -3.45
CA ILE A 21 -2.10 -0.76 -2.25
C ILE A 21 -3.23 -0.50 -1.25
N ALA A 22 -4.08 -1.51 -1.06
CA ALA A 22 -5.10 -1.50 -0.03
C ALA A 22 -4.61 -2.29 1.18
N VAL A 23 -4.65 -1.68 2.36
CA VAL A 23 -4.27 -2.34 3.61
C VAL A 23 -5.41 -2.25 4.60
N ARG A 24 -5.78 -3.40 5.16
CA ARG A 24 -6.68 -3.50 6.30
C ARG A 24 -5.87 -3.98 7.48
N CYS A 25 -5.98 -3.31 8.63
CA CYS A 25 -5.37 -3.79 9.86
C CYS A 25 -6.32 -3.70 11.06
N GLN A 26 -6.03 -4.52 12.06
CA GLN A 26 -6.78 -4.64 13.30
C GLN A 26 -5.83 -4.95 14.45
N GLY A 27 -6.10 -4.36 15.62
CA GLY A 27 -5.29 -4.50 16.82
C GLY A 27 -4.52 -3.21 17.06
N GLU A 28 -4.36 -2.84 18.34
CA GLU A 28 -3.68 -1.62 18.72
C GLU A 28 -2.21 -1.66 18.29
N GLY A 29 -1.81 -0.68 17.49
CA GLY A 29 -0.42 -0.54 17.06
C GLY A 29 -0.26 0.32 15.82
N LYS A 30 0.88 0.17 15.16
CA LYS A 30 1.21 0.88 13.93
C LYS A 30 1.84 -0.09 12.96
N ILE A 31 1.39 -0.04 11.71
CA ILE A 31 2.07 -0.74 10.62
C ILE A 31 2.88 0.25 9.78
N LYS A 32 4.00 -0.23 9.25
CA LYS A 32 4.79 0.46 8.24
C LYS A 32 4.91 -0.43 7.03
N VAL A 33 4.63 0.12 5.86
CA VAL A 33 4.74 -0.56 4.58
C VAL A 33 5.84 0.09 3.78
N ALA A 34 6.79 -0.69 3.29
CA ALA A 34 7.87 -0.26 2.42
C ALA A 34 7.79 -1.01 1.08
N VAL A 35 7.77 -0.27 -0.03
CA VAL A 35 7.58 -0.80 -1.38
C VAL A 35 8.87 -0.66 -2.17
N ARG A 36 9.48 -1.79 -2.52
CA ARG A 36 10.69 -1.86 -3.36
C ARG A 36 10.33 -2.45 -4.74
N PRO A 37 10.92 -1.94 -5.84
CA PRO A 37 12.03 -0.98 -5.92
C PRO A 37 11.61 0.50 -5.91
N LEU A 38 10.32 0.80 -5.69
CA LEU A 38 9.76 2.15 -5.87
C LEU A 38 10.18 3.16 -4.79
N GLN A 39 10.92 2.72 -3.76
CA GLN A 39 11.44 3.56 -2.65
C GLN A 39 10.34 4.33 -1.91
N VAL A 40 9.12 3.80 -1.92
CA VAL A 40 7.96 4.39 -1.25
C VAL A 40 7.75 3.71 0.07
N SER A 41 7.38 4.48 1.08
CA SER A 41 6.90 3.91 2.32
C SER A 41 5.81 4.77 2.92
N PHE A 42 4.87 4.11 3.59
CA PHE A 42 3.84 4.78 4.37
C PHE A 42 3.66 4.06 5.70
N SER A 43 3.04 4.73 6.66
CA SER A 43 2.68 4.12 7.93
C SER A 43 1.29 4.55 8.32
N GLN A 44 0.56 3.67 9.01
CA GLN A 44 -0.78 3.97 9.50
C GLN A 44 -1.01 3.34 10.87
N PRO A 45 -1.77 4.01 11.75
CA PRO A 45 -2.22 3.40 13.00
C PRO A 45 -3.24 2.30 12.72
N CYS A 46 -3.24 1.29 13.57
CA CYS A 46 -4.22 0.23 13.61
C CYS A 46 -4.94 0.33 14.96
N VAL A 47 -6.27 0.30 14.93
CA VAL A 47 -7.10 0.43 16.13
C VAL A 47 -7.70 -0.94 16.49
N ALA A 48 -8.00 -1.12 17.78
CA ALA A 48 -8.35 -2.43 18.33
C ALA A 48 -9.68 -2.99 17.79
N ASP A 49 -10.69 -2.12 17.66
CA ASP A 49 -12.08 -2.53 17.40
C ASP A 49 -12.61 -2.21 16.00
N GLU A 50 -11.90 -1.36 15.23
CA GLU A 50 -12.28 -1.07 13.85
C GLU A 50 -11.25 -1.62 12.87
N SER A 51 -11.74 -2.36 11.89
CA SER A 51 -10.94 -2.63 10.72
C SER A 51 -10.99 -1.46 9.76
N SER A 52 -10.07 -0.51 9.92
CA SER A 52 -9.88 0.51 8.90
C SER A 52 -9.26 -0.15 7.67
N THR A 53 -9.92 0.02 6.52
CA THR A 53 -9.30 -0.29 5.22
C THR A 53 -8.82 1.03 4.66
N ASN A 54 -7.51 1.25 4.74
CA ASN A 54 -6.89 2.43 4.16
C ASN A 54 -6.42 2.08 2.74
N TYR A 55 -6.95 2.80 1.77
CA TYR A 55 -6.49 2.77 0.39
C TYR A 55 -5.36 3.78 0.27
N ASN A 56 -4.13 3.29 0.13
CA ASN A 56 -3.02 4.14 -0.27
C ASN A 56 -2.82 3.90 -1.77
N GLU A 57 -3.41 4.79 -2.55
CA GLU A 57 -3.11 4.92 -3.97
C GLU A 57 -1.85 5.77 -4.08
N VAL A 58 -0.81 5.22 -4.71
CA VAL A 58 0.43 5.94 -4.91
C VAL A 58 0.69 5.98 -6.40
N ASP A 59 0.63 7.17 -6.99
CA ASP A 59 0.99 7.35 -8.39
C ASP A 59 2.50 7.17 -8.54
N LEU A 60 2.89 5.96 -8.90
CA LEU A 60 4.28 5.56 -9.05
C LEU A 60 4.58 5.39 -10.52
N THR A 61 5.10 6.47 -11.11
CA THR A 61 5.83 6.40 -12.37
C THR A 61 6.92 5.34 -12.22
N GLY A 62 6.76 4.18 -12.89
CA GLY A 62 7.70 3.06 -12.79
C GLY A 62 7.18 1.79 -12.09
N ALA A 63 5.86 1.66 -11.85
CA ALA A 63 5.23 0.38 -11.50
C ALA A 63 5.21 -0.64 -12.67
N ASP A 64 5.91 -0.37 -13.78
CA ASP A 64 6.13 -1.30 -14.90
C ASP A 64 7.10 -2.44 -14.56
N ARG A 65 7.60 -2.47 -13.31
CA ARG A 65 8.41 -3.54 -12.74
C ARG A 65 7.72 -4.15 -11.51
N GLY A 66 7.81 -5.47 -11.38
CA GLY A 66 7.38 -6.17 -10.18
C GLY A 66 8.30 -5.87 -8.99
N GLY A 67 7.86 -6.23 -7.79
CA GLY A 67 8.59 -5.91 -6.59
C GLY A 67 8.03 -6.58 -5.34
N VAL A 68 8.37 -6.00 -4.19
CA VAL A 68 7.96 -6.50 -2.87
C VAL A 68 7.50 -5.34 -2.00
N ALA A 69 6.34 -5.50 -1.39
CA ALA A 69 5.88 -4.71 -0.26
C ALA A 69 6.23 -5.45 1.04
N SER A 70 7.08 -4.85 1.87
CA SER A 70 7.40 -5.35 3.20
C SER A 70 6.58 -4.62 4.25
N VAL A 71 5.99 -5.36 5.17
CA VAL A 71 5.21 -4.86 6.31
C VAL A 71 5.98 -5.10 7.60
N GLU A 72 6.15 -4.04 8.36
CA GLU A 72 6.56 -4.09 9.78
C GLU A 72 5.30 -3.87 10.62
N ALA A 73 5.04 -4.76 11.57
CA ALA A 73 3.89 -4.68 12.47
C ALA A 73 4.19 -5.36 13.82
N PRO A 74 3.64 -4.86 14.94
CA PRO A 74 3.64 -5.57 16.21
C PRO A 74 2.98 -6.95 16.09
N SER A 75 3.37 -7.91 16.93
CA SER A 75 2.81 -9.27 16.92
C SER A 75 1.30 -9.31 17.23
N GLY A 76 0.79 -8.35 18.00
CA GLY A 76 -0.63 -8.20 18.31
C GLY A 76 -1.47 -7.59 17.17
N VAL A 77 -0.84 -7.05 16.13
CA VAL A 77 -1.52 -6.47 14.97
C VAL A 77 -1.71 -7.53 13.89
N ARG A 78 -2.95 -7.65 13.42
CA ARG A 78 -3.32 -8.48 12.26
C ARG A 78 -3.63 -7.60 11.07
N TRP A 79 -3.20 -8.00 9.88
CA TRP A 79 -3.41 -7.22 8.67
C TRP A 79 -3.66 -8.09 7.44
N SER A 80 -4.19 -7.48 6.39
CA SER A 80 -4.25 -8.04 5.04
C SER A 80 -3.96 -6.94 4.05
N MET A 81 -3.27 -7.29 2.96
CA MET A 81 -2.88 -6.37 1.91
C MET A 81 -3.30 -6.90 0.56
N THR A 82 -3.85 -6.03 -0.28
CA THR A 82 -4.10 -6.28 -1.69
C THR A 82 -3.28 -5.30 -2.50
N ILE A 83 -2.60 -5.80 -3.53
CA ILE A 83 -1.80 -4.99 -4.44
C ILE A 83 -2.32 -5.19 -5.85
N GLY A 84 -2.65 -4.09 -6.52
CA GLY A 84 -3.21 -4.08 -7.87
C GLY A 84 -2.65 -2.95 -8.72
N HIS A 85 -3.12 -2.87 -9.97
CA HIS A 85 -2.74 -1.81 -10.91
C HIS A 85 -4.00 -1.15 -11.46
N GLY A 86 -4.07 0.18 -11.37
CA GLY A 86 -5.18 0.99 -11.84
C GLY A 86 -4.89 1.71 -13.15
N ALA A 87 -5.91 2.42 -13.65
CA ALA A 87 -5.69 3.47 -14.64
C ALA A 87 -4.74 4.54 -14.05
N PRO A 88 -4.00 5.28 -14.89
CA PRO A 88 -3.24 6.44 -14.41
C PRO A 88 -4.17 7.37 -13.65
N MET A 89 -3.76 7.79 -12.45
CA MET A 89 -4.45 8.86 -11.74
C MET A 89 -4.37 10.12 -12.62
N ARG A 90 -5.51 10.62 -13.11
CA ARG A 90 -5.52 11.97 -13.68
C ARG A 90 -5.17 12.90 -12.52
N ALA A 91 -4.02 13.56 -12.58
CA ALA A 91 -3.86 14.78 -11.82
C ALA A 91 -5.04 15.67 -12.19
N GLU A 92 -5.85 16.09 -11.21
CA GLU A 92 -6.73 17.23 -11.41
C GLU A 92 -5.84 18.35 -11.95
N SER A 93 -6.03 18.71 -13.22
CA SER A 93 -5.46 19.95 -13.73
C SER A 93 -6.07 21.07 -12.88
N PRO A 94 -5.28 21.98 -12.30
CA PRO A 94 -5.86 23.19 -11.75
C PRO A 94 -6.56 23.89 -12.92
N GLU A 95 -7.88 23.82 -12.95
CA GLU A 95 -8.66 24.56 -13.93
C GLU A 95 -8.46 26.05 -13.66
N GLY A 96 -7.90 26.74 -14.66
CA GLY A 96 -8.25 28.11 -15.00
C GLY A 96 -7.61 29.22 -14.16
N GLY A 97 -6.81 30.05 -14.83
CA GLY A 97 -6.49 31.40 -14.37
C GLY A 97 -7.61 32.41 -14.66
#